data_AF-A0A662MNA1-F1
#
_entry.id   AF-A0A662MNA1-F1
#
_cell.length_a   1.000
_cell.length_b   1.000
_cell.length_c   1.000
_cell.angle_alpha   90.00
_cell.angle_beta   90.00
_cell.angle_gamma   90.00
#
_symmetry.space_group_name_H-M   'P 1'
#
loop_
_entity.id
_entity.type
_entity.pdbx_description
1 polymer ?
#
loop_
_entity_poly.entity_id
_entity_poly.type
_entity_poly.pdbx_seq_one_letter_code
_entity_poly.pdbx_strand_id
1 'polypeptide(L)' 'KVKISGDTITLTGVDKEKVGQTAANIEKATRVKGYDVRVFQDGIYIVSKGG' A
#
# COMPACT_ATOMS: atom_id res chain seq x y z
N LYS A 1 12.94 -4.07 4.47
CA LYS A 1 13.24 -4.39 3.05
C LYS A 1 11.98 -4.23 2.22
N VAL A 2 12.09 -3.53 1.11
CA VAL A 2 11.01 -3.36 0.14
C VAL A 2 11.35 -4.24 -1.05
N LYS A 3 10.43 -5.11 -1.46
CA LYS A 3 10.56 -5.92 -2.67
C LYS A 3 9.45 -5.51 -3.63
N ILE A 4 9.83 -5.21 -4.87
CA ILE A 4 8.91 -4.84 -5.93
C ILE A 4 8.95 -5.98 -6.95
N SER A 5 7.79 -6.49 -7.33
CA SER A 5 7.65 -7.61 -8.28
C SER A 5 6.49 -7.30 -9.20
N GLY A 6 6.80 -6.57 -10.28
CA GLY A 6 5.80 -6.00 -11.19
C GLY A 6 4.80 -5.16 -10.42
N ASP A 7 3.56 -5.63 -10.38
CA ASP A 7 2.43 -4.94 -9.74
C ASP A 7 2.31 -5.24 -8.24
N THR A 8 3.15 -6.13 -7.71
CA THR A 8 3.13 -6.50 -6.28
C THR A 8 4.28 -5.85 -5.52
N ILE A 9 3.94 -5.18 -4.42
CA ILE A 9 4.91 -4.61 -3.47
C ILE A 9 4.84 -5.41 -2.17
N THR A 10 5.97 -5.99 -1.76
CA THR A 10 6.11 -6.71 -0.49
C THR A 10 7.00 -5.94 0.45
N LEU A 11 6.44 -5.48 1.57
CA LEU A 11 7.19 -4.86 2.66
C LEU A 11 7.52 -5.92 3.71
N THR A 12 8.82 -6.12 3.95
CA THR A 12 9.33 -7.03 4.98
C THR A 12 10.13 -6.24 6.01
N GLY A 13 9.94 -6.52 7.28
CA GLY A 13 10.68 -5.87 8.36
C GLY A 13 10.46 -6.58 9.68
N VAL A 14 11.40 -6.39 10.59
CA VAL A 14 11.34 -6.96 11.95
C VAL A 14 10.25 -6.26 12.78
N ASP A 15 10.04 -4.97 12.52
CA ASP A 15 9.13 -4.10 13.24
C ASP A 15 7.79 -3.96 12.50
N LYS A 16 6.72 -4.51 13.08
CA LYS A 16 5.37 -4.51 12.48
C LYS A 16 4.78 -3.10 12.39
N GLU A 17 5.07 -2.21 13.35
CA GLU A 17 4.54 -0.83 13.36
C GLU A 17 5.16 -0.01 12.23
N LYS A 18 6.50 -0.05 12.09
CA LYS A 18 7.20 0.65 11.00
C LYS A 18 6.77 0.14 9.64
N VAL A 19 6.64 -1.18 9.48
CA VAL A 19 6.18 -1.79 8.22
C VAL A 19 4.74 -1.38 7.92
N GLY A 20 3.85 -1.43 8.93
CA GLY A 20 2.44 -1.03 8.78
C GLY A 20 2.29 0.45 8.46
N GLN A 21 3.05 1.32 9.11
CA GLN A 21 3.06 2.77 8.85
C GLN A 21 3.58 3.08 7.45
N THR A 22 4.61 2.37 7.00
CA THR A 22 5.13 2.49 5.63
C THR A 22 4.06 2.06 4.60
N ALA A 23 3.38 0.93 4.84
CA ALA A 23 2.30 0.47 3.98
C ALA A 23 1.16 1.49 3.88
N ALA A 24 0.73 2.04 5.03
CA ALA A 24 -0.33 3.04 5.10
C ALA A 24 0.05 4.36 4.40
N ASN A 25 1.32 4.75 4.45
CA ASN A 25 1.81 5.94 3.76
C ASN A 25 1.76 5.78 2.24
N ILE A 26 2.07 4.59 1.71
CA ILE A 26 2.01 4.30 0.27
C ILE A 26 0.56 4.38 -0.22
N GLU A 27 -0.39 3.76 0.49
CA GLU A 27 -1.82 3.80 0.15
C GLU A 27 -2.35 5.26 0.14
N LYS A 28 -1.99 6.05 1.15
CA LYS A 28 -2.38 7.47 1.24
C LYS A 28 -1.77 8.30 0.12
N ALA A 29 -0.55 8.00 -0.31
CA ALA A 29 0.12 8.73 -1.37
C ALA A 29 -0.55 8.51 -2.74
N THR A 30 -1.09 7.31 -2.98
CA THR A 30 -1.77 6.96 -4.24
C THR A 30 -3.28 7.19 -4.21
N ARG A 31 -3.83 7.73 -3.12
CA ARG A 31 -5.28 7.95 -3.00
C ARG A 31 -5.73 9.08 -3.92
N VAL A 32 -6.58 8.74 -4.89
CA VAL A 32 -7.24 9.69 -5.78
C VAL A 32 -8.14 10.63 -4.98
N LYS A 33 -7.97 11.94 -5.16
CA LYS A 33 -8.82 13.00 -4.59
C LYS A 33 -9.47 13.80 -5.73
N GLY A 34 -10.75 14.12 -5.60
CA GLY A 34 -11.48 14.95 -6.57
C GLY A 34 -12.16 14.20 -7.71
N TYR A 35 -12.08 12.86 -7.73
CA TYR A 35 -12.79 12.00 -8.68
C TYR A 35 -13.60 10.95 -7.93
N ASP A 36 -14.62 10.38 -8.59
CA ASP A 36 -15.39 9.28 -8.02
C ASP A 36 -14.53 8.02 -7.95
N VAL A 37 -14.21 7.62 -6.73
CA VAL A 37 -13.40 6.44 -6.40
C VAL A 37 -14.03 5.11 -6.84
N ARG A 38 -15.32 5.09 -7.19
CA ARG A 38 -16.00 3.90 -7.71
C ARG A 38 -15.63 3.63 -9.16
N VAL A 39 -15.36 4.70 -9.91
CA VAL A 39 -14.94 4.63 -11.33
C VAL A 39 -13.42 4.59 -11.42
N PHE A 40 -12.75 5.44 -10.64
CA PHE A 40 -11.29 5.54 -10.61
C PHE A 40 -10.75 4.77 -9.41
N GLN A 41 -10.50 3.48 -9.63
CA GLN A 41 -9.93 2.55 -8.65
C GLN A 41 -8.40 2.40 -8.76
N ASP A 42 -7.76 3.29 -9.51
CA ASP A 42 -6.30 3.28 -9.62
C ASP A 42 -5.68 3.66 -8.27
N GLY A 43 -4.88 2.74 -7.71
CA GLY A 43 -4.25 2.93 -6.41
C GLY A 43 -3.53 1.68 -5.93
N ILE A 44 -2.66 1.85 -4.94
CA ILE A 44 -2.00 0.74 -4.25
C ILE A 44 -2.82 0.40 -3.00
N TYR A 45 -3.22 -0.87 -2.88
CA TYR A 45 -4.05 -1.35 -1.79
C TYR A 45 -3.34 -2.42 -0.96
N ILE A 46 -3.63 -2.43 0.34
CA ILE A 46 -3.12 -3.46 1.26
C ILE A 46 -3.94 -4.74 1.04
N VAL A 47 -3.37 -5.69 0.30
CA VAL A 47 -4.02 -6.99 -0.01
C VAL A 47 -3.82 -8.04 1.09
N SER A 48 -2.75 -7.93 1.89
CA SER A 48 -2.43 -8.88 2.94
C SER A 48 -1.80 -8.16 4.13
N LYS A 49 -2.29 -8.47 5.32
CA LYS A 49 -1.68 -8.08 6.59
C LYS A 49 -1.15 -9.36 7.23
N GLY A 50 0.10 -9.34 7.69
CA GLY A 50 0.72 -10.48 8.34
C GLY A 50 0.00 -10.80 9.66
N GLY A 51 -0.94 -11.75 9.59
CA GLY A 51 -1.57 -12.39 10.73
C GLY A 51 -0.56 -13.22 11.51
#